data_AF-A0A7Y3EEW1-F1
#
_entry.id   AF-A0A7Y3EEW1-F1
#
_cell.length_a   1.000
_cell.length_b   1.000
_cell.length_c   1.000
_cell.angle_alpha   90.00
_cell.angle_beta   90.00
_cell.angle_gamma   90.00
#
_symmetry.space_group_name_H-M   'P 1'
#
loop_
_entity.id
_entity.type
_entity.pdbx_description
1 polymer ?
#
loop_
_entity_poly.entity_id
_entity_poly.type
_entity_poly.pdbx_seq_one_letter_code
_entity_poly.pdbx_strand_id
1 'polypeptide(L)'
;GNLVVALPVAMLLARGVLVGSGGPVVEPDYARYMLADLHPWRSGSVIYAMVAGVLLFAAGLVSGWVDNLLLHRGVPARVEHHPMAVRAFGSSGAARLAATMERTLGVVVGNVLLGFGLGSMGTIGEILGLPLDIRHIAFASAQFGTALDVLDYRVAPGVVAVTALGVALIGLLNFLVSFGLSLAVALESRRVTFGETRELVAHLLGRLWRRPLDWFFPPREPAPEG
;
A
#
# COMPACT_ATOMS: atom_id res chain seq x y z
N GLY A 1 4.19 -3.17 4.45
CA GLY A 1 5.02 -3.31 3.23
C GLY A 1 6.12 -2.29 3.28
N ASN A 2 7.35 -2.65 2.87
CA ASN A 2 8.50 -1.76 2.98
C ASN A 2 8.40 -0.63 1.93
N LEU A 3 8.04 0.58 2.38
CA LEU A 3 7.86 1.77 1.55
C LEU A 3 9.09 2.07 0.67
N VAL A 4 10.28 1.84 1.23
CA VAL A 4 11.57 2.05 0.58
C VAL A 4 11.77 1.13 -0.62
N VAL A 5 11.19 -0.07 -0.60
CA VAL A 5 11.24 -1.04 -1.70
C VAL A 5 10.09 -0.81 -2.69
N ALA A 6 8.93 -0.38 -2.21
CA ALA A 6 7.76 -0.13 -3.05
C ALA A 6 8.02 0.94 -4.12
N LEU A 7 8.73 2.02 -3.77
CA LEU A 7 9.05 3.11 -4.68
C LEU A 7 9.92 2.67 -5.88
N PRO A 8 11.12 2.07 -5.71
CA PRO A 8 11.94 1.62 -6.83
C PRO A 8 11.27 0.49 -7.62
N VAL A 9 10.52 -0.41 -6.98
CA VAL A 9 9.77 -1.46 -7.68
C VAL A 9 8.68 -0.88 -8.58
N ALA A 10 7.91 0.11 -8.09
CA ALA A 10 6.90 0.78 -8.89
C ALA A 10 7.52 1.49 -10.11
N MET A 11 8.67 2.16 -9.93
CA MET A 11 9.40 2.79 -11.03
C MET A 11 9.91 1.76 -12.05
N LEU A 12 10.46 0.62 -11.59
CA LEU A 12 10.94 -0.45 -12.46
C LEU A 12 9.81 -1.08 -13.27
N LEU A 13 8.66 -1.34 -12.64
CA LEU A 13 7.48 -1.87 -13.32
C LEU A 13 6.96 -0.88 -14.37
N ALA A 14 6.86 0.41 -14.02
CA ALA A 14 6.45 1.45 -14.96
C ALA A 14 7.40 1.53 -16.17
N ARG A 15 8.71 1.46 -15.93
CA ARG A 15 9.72 1.41 -17.00
C ARG A 15 9.60 0.16 -17.86
N GLY A 16 9.38 -1.00 -17.27
CA GLY A 16 9.16 -2.25 -18.00
C GLY A 16 7.98 -2.17 -18.96
N VAL A 17 6.87 -1.55 -18.52
CA VAL A 17 5.71 -1.29 -19.37
C VAL A 17 6.04 -0.31 -20.51
N LEU A 18 6.75 0.78 -20.21
CA LEU A 18 7.16 1.77 -21.22
C LEU A 18 8.01 1.15 -22.34
N VAL A 19 9.03 0.35 -21.96
CA VAL A 19 9.91 -0.34 -22.90
C VAL A 19 9.15 -1.40 -23.71
N GLY A 20 8.27 -2.16 -23.06
CA GLY A 20 7.45 -3.18 -23.74
C GLY A 20 6.42 -2.60 -24.72
N SER A 21 6.04 -1.33 -24.54
CA SER A 21 5.05 -0.63 -25.38
C SER A 21 5.63 0.01 -26.65
N GLY A 22 6.96 -0.01 -26.83
CA GLY A 22 7.62 0.39 -28.08
C GLY A 22 7.74 1.91 -28.33
N GLY A 23 7.53 2.77 -27.33
CA GLY A 23 7.69 4.22 -27.45
C GLY A 23 7.28 4.97 -26.19
N PRO A 24 7.44 6.32 -26.14
CA PRO A 24 6.93 7.12 -25.05
C PRO A 24 5.40 6.97 -25.01
N VAL A 25 4.90 6.24 -24.02
CA VAL A 25 3.45 6.09 -23.75
C VAL A 25 2.83 7.44 -23.36
N VAL A 26 3.67 8.43 -23.06
CA VAL A 26 3.31 9.75 -22.54
C VAL A 26 4.07 10.83 -23.31
N GLU A 27 3.36 11.87 -23.74
CA GLU A 27 3.94 13.03 -24.41
C GLU A 27 4.79 13.87 -23.43
N PRO A 28 5.92 14.47 -23.86
CA PRO A 28 6.81 15.21 -22.95
C PRO A 28 6.13 16.35 -22.18
N ASP A 29 5.12 17.00 -22.77
CA ASP A 29 4.35 18.04 -22.10
C ASP A 29 3.50 17.49 -20.95
N TYR A 30 2.91 16.30 -21.14
CA TYR A 30 2.19 15.61 -20.08
C TYR A 30 3.13 15.12 -18.97
N ALA A 31 4.35 14.70 -19.30
CA ALA A 31 5.35 14.35 -18.29
C ALA A 31 5.69 15.54 -17.36
N ARG A 32 5.74 16.77 -17.89
CA ARG A 32 5.91 17.98 -17.04
C ARG A 32 4.68 18.25 -16.19
N TYR A 33 3.48 18.02 -16.72
CA TYR A 33 2.25 18.10 -15.96
C TYR A 33 2.24 17.12 -14.79
N MET A 34 2.62 15.85 -15.00
CA MET A 34 2.72 14.84 -13.94
C MET A 34 3.64 15.29 -12.79
N LEU A 35 4.79 15.91 -13.10
CA LEU A 35 5.68 16.46 -12.07
C LEU A 35 5.04 17.66 -11.34
N ALA A 36 4.41 18.59 -12.06
CA ALA A 36 3.73 19.72 -11.45
C ALA A 36 2.57 19.27 -10.53
N ASP A 37 1.91 18.20 -10.91
CA ASP A 37 0.76 17.63 -10.23
C ASP A 37 1.15 16.84 -8.95
N LEU A 38 2.37 16.32 -8.89
CA LEU A 38 2.97 15.75 -7.67
C LEU A 38 3.42 16.80 -6.65
N HIS A 39 3.27 18.10 -6.94
CA HIS A 39 3.69 19.16 -6.04
C HIS A 39 2.82 19.16 -4.75
N PRO A 40 3.42 19.09 -3.55
CA PRO A 40 2.71 18.80 -2.29
C PRO A 40 1.62 19.82 -1.92
N TRP A 41 1.79 21.08 -2.31
CA TRP A 41 0.91 22.18 -1.91
C TRP A 41 -0.04 22.69 -3.00
N ARG A 42 0.20 22.36 -4.27
CA ARG A 42 -0.49 23.01 -5.40
C ARG A 42 -1.61 22.15 -6.02
N SER A 43 -1.60 20.83 -5.81
CA SER A 43 -2.52 19.90 -6.48
C SER A 43 -3.66 19.37 -5.61
N GLY A 44 -3.81 19.84 -4.36
CA GLY A 44 -4.75 19.22 -3.41
C GLY A 44 -4.38 17.79 -3.01
N SER A 45 -3.16 17.35 -3.34
CA SER A 45 -2.65 15.98 -3.18
C SER A 45 -2.75 15.44 -1.76
N VAL A 46 -2.71 16.31 -0.75
CA VAL A 46 -2.88 15.94 0.67
C VAL A 46 -4.24 15.31 0.95
N ILE A 47 -5.34 15.93 0.48
CA ILE A 47 -6.70 15.44 0.75
C ILE A 47 -6.92 14.10 0.06
N TYR A 48 -6.53 14.02 -1.21
CA TYR A 48 -6.61 12.79 -2.00
C TYR A 48 -5.73 11.67 -1.42
N ALA A 49 -4.57 11.99 -0.86
CA ALA A 49 -3.71 11.02 -0.20
C ALA A 49 -4.33 10.46 1.09
N MET A 50 -5.05 11.29 1.83
CA MET A 50 -5.81 10.81 3.00
C MET A 50 -6.93 9.86 2.61
N VAL A 51 -7.70 10.18 1.55
CA VAL A 51 -8.76 9.29 1.02
C VAL A 51 -8.19 7.95 0.59
N ALA A 52 -7.06 7.94 -0.14
CA ALA A 52 -6.35 6.71 -0.48
C ALA A 52 -5.88 5.94 0.77
N GLY A 53 -5.51 6.64 1.86
CA GLY A 53 -5.22 6.03 3.16
C GLY A 53 -6.43 5.35 3.81
N VAL A 54 -7.63 5.92 3.67
CA VAL A 54 -8.88 5.28 4.13
C VAL A 54 -9.17 4.01 3.35
N LEU A 55 -8.99 4.02 2.01
CA LEU A 55 -9.12 2.81 1.19
C LEU A 55 -8.09 1.74 1.59
N LEU A 56 -6.84 2.14 1.87
CA LEU A 56 -5.80 1.23 2.36
C LEU A 56 -6.20 0.61 3.71
N PHE A 57 -6.78 1.39 4.60
CA PHE A 57 -7.35 0.89 5.86
C PHE A 57 -8.48 -0.13 5.60
N ALA A 58 -9.45 0.20 4.75
CA ALA A 58 -10.57 -0.69 4.43
C ALA A 58 -10.09 -2.01 3.83
N ALA A 59 -9.13 -1.96 2.90
CA ALA A 59 -8.48 -3.14 2.32
C ALA A 59 -7.75 -3.98 3.38
N GLY A 60 -7.05 -3.32 4.31
CA GLY A 60 -6.38 -4.00 5.43
C GLY A 60 -7.36 -4.69 6.38
N LEU A 61 -8.51 -4.06 6.68
CA LEU A 61 -9.55 -4.65 7.51
C LEU A 61 -10.17 -5.88 6.83
N VAL A 62 -10.44 -5.81 5.53
CA VAL A 62 -10.94 -6.95 4.75
C VAL A 62 -9.90 -8.08 4.71
N SER A 63 -8.62 -7.76 4.50
CA SER A 63 -7.52 -8.75 4.58
C SER A 63 -7.55 -9.48 5.92
N GLY A 64 -7.55 -8.75 7.03
CA GLY A 64 -7.57 -9.34 8.37
C GLY A 64 -8.85 -10.13 8.66
N TRP A 65 -10.00 -9.68 8.14
CA TRP A 65 -11.25 -10.40 8.22
C TRP A 65 -11.22 -11.73 7.45
N VAL A 66 -10.67 -11.73 6.23
CA VAL A 66 -10.49 -12.95 5.41
C VAL A 66 -9.55 -13.92 6.12
N ASP A 67 -8.40 -13.45 6.62
CA ASP A 67 -7.45 -14.32 7.34
C ASP A 67 -8.12 -14.96 8.57
N ASN A 68 -8.86 -14.17 9.36
CA ASN A 68 -9.60 -14.67 10.50
C ASN A 68 -10.72 -15.66 10.09
N LEU A 69 -11.41 -15.39 8.98
CA LEU A 69 -12.46 -16.27 8.46
C LEU A 69 -11.90 -17.63 8.01
N LEU A 70 -10.76 -17.62 7.33
CA LEU A 70 -10.10 -18.84 6.84
C LEU A 70 -9.69 -19.74 8.00
N LEU A 71 -9.06 -19.15 9.02
CA LEU A 71 -8.65 -19.83 10.25
C LEU A 71 -9.88 -20.36 11.01
N HIS A 72 -10.85 -19.49 11.29
CA HIS A 72 -12.02 -19.85 12.08
C HIS A 72 -12.86 -20.96 11.43
N ARG A 73 -12.99 -20.94 10.10
CA ARG A 73 -13.78 -21.95 9.37
C ARG A 73 -12.97 -23.17 8.95
N GLY A 74 -11.68 -23.25 9.25
CA GLY A 74 -10.82 -24.35 8.82
C GLY A 74 -10.81 -24.54 7.29
N VAL A 75 -10.90 -23.45 6.52
CA VAL A 75 -10.92 -23.50 5.05
C VAL A 75 -9.65 -24.17 4.50
N PRO A 76 -8.42 -23.84 4.97
CA PRO A 76 -7.21 -24.50 4.49
C PRO A 76 -7.24 -26.02 4.67
N ALA A 77 -7.63 -26.51 5.86
CA ALA A 77 -7.75 -27.94 6.13
C ALA A 77 -8.77 -28.64 5.22
N ARG A 78 -9.86 -27.96 4.87
CA ARG A 78 -10.82 -28.50 3.88
C ARG A 78 -10.23 -28.56 2.48
N VAL A 79 -9.46 -27.55 2.06
CA VAL A 79 -8.82 -27.51 0.74
C VAL A 79 -7.76 -28.61 0.60
N GLU A 80 -7.00 -28.88 1.65
CA GLU A 80 -5.97 -29.93 1.68
C GLU A 80 -6.56 -31.32 1.37
N HIS A 81 -7.73 -31.64 1.93
CA HIS A 81 -8.40 -32.92 1.72
C HIS A 81 -9.45 -32.90 0.61
N HIS A 82 -9.63 -31.78 -0.09
CA HIS A 82 -10.67 -31.65 -1.09
C HIS A 82 -10.37 -32.53 -2.32
N PRO A 83 -11.29 -33.40 -2.77
CA PRO A 83 -11.01 -34.38 -3.84
C PRO A 83 -10.62 -33.71 -5.16
N MET A 84 -11.16 -32.53 -5.49
CA MET A 84 -10.74 -31.79 -6.70
C MET A 84 -9.33 -31.21 -6.56
N ALA A 85 -8.93 -30.74 -5.37
CA ALA A 85 -7.61 -30.16 -5.16
C ALA A 85 -6.53 -31.25 -5.19
N VAL A 86 -6.80 -32.39 -4.53
CA VAL A 86 -5.92 -33.58 -4.57
C VAL A 86 -5.84 -34.14 -5.99
N ARG A 87 -6.93 -34.16 -6.75
CA ARG A 87 -6.90 -34.63 -8.15
C ARG A 87 -6.12 -33.69 -9.08
N ALA A 88 -6.17 -32.38 -8.84
CA ALA A 88 -5.49 -31.40 -9.68
C ALA A 88 -3.99 -31.25 -9.36
N PHE A 89 -3.62 -31.27 -8.08
CA PHE A 89 -2.27 -30.94 -7.62
C PHE A 89 -1.55 -32.08 -6.87
N GLY A 90 -2.22 -33.22 -6.67
CA GLY A 90 -1.76 -34.29 -5.77
C GLY A 90 -1.99 -33.94 -4.29
N SER A 91 -1.77 -34.92 -3.41
CA SER A 91 -1.93 -34.72 -1.95
C SER A 91 -0.93 -33.69 -1.40
N SER A 92 0.34 -33.78 -1.80
CA SER A 92 1.38 -32.84 -1.38
C SER A 92 1.16 -31.44 -1.97
N GLY A 93 0.64 -31.32 -3.19
CA GLY A 93 0.30 -30.05 -3.81
C GLY A 93 -0.93 -29.40 -3.16
N ALA A 94 -1.95 -30.18 -2.82
CA ALA A 94 -3.11 -29.69 -2.08
C ALA A 94 -2.74 -29.16 -0.69
N ALA A 95 -1.83 -29.85 0.02
CA ALA A 95 -1.29 -29.36 1.30
C ALA A 95 -0.50 -28.06 1.14
N ARG A 96 0.34 -27.94 0.10
CA ARG A 96 1.06 -26.68 -0.20
C ARG A 96 0.12 -25.55 -0.57
N LEU A 97 -0.94 -25.84 -1.33
CA LEU A 97 -1.96 -24.85 -1.70
C LEU A 97 -2.69 -24.35 -0.45
N ALA A 98 -3.14 -25.26 0.42
CA ALA A 98 -3.78 -24.92 1.68
C ALA A 98 -2.89 -24.03 2.55
N ALA A 99 -1.62 -24.42 2.73
CA ALA A 99 -0.65 -23.62 3.48
C ALA A 99 -0.37 -22.25 2.84
N THR A 100 -0.38 -22.16 1.51
CA THR A 100 -0.22 -20.89 0.79
C THR A 100 -1.44 -20.00 0.96
N MET A 101 -2.64 -20.56 0.86
CA MET A 101 -3.90 -19.84 1.07
C MET A 101 -3.96 -19.27 2.49
N GLU A 102 -3.62 -20.07 3.49
CA GLU A 102 -3.58 -19.63 4.90
C GLU A 102 -2.61 -18.46 5.11
N ARG A 103 -1.48 -18.44 4.41
CA ARG A 103 -0.45 -17.40 4.57
C ARG A 103 -0.69 -16.14 3.75
N THR A 104 -1.36 -16.24 2.61
CA THR A 104 -1.35 -15.16 1.60
C THR A 104 -2.73 -14.73 1.11
N LEU A 105 -3.80 -15.51 1.34
CA LEU A 105 -5.08 -15.21 0.70
C LEU A 105 -5.71 -13.91 1.21
N GLY A 106 -5.63 -13.59 2.51
CA GLY A 106 -6.09 -12.30 3.02
C GLY A 106 -5.34 -11.14 2.37
N VAL A 107 -4.01 -11.24 2.28
CA VAL A 107 -3.17 -10.23 1.61
C VAL A 107 -3.56 -10.07 0.14
N VAL A 108 -3.79 -11.17 -0.57
CA VAL A 108 -4.22 -11.16 -1.98
C VAL A 108 -5.57 -10.47 -2.11
N VAL A 109 -6.57 -10.85 -1.32
CA VAL A 109 -7.91 -10.25 -1.38
C VAL A 109 -7.86 -8.76 -1.03
N GLY A 110 -7.11 -8.39 0.02
CA GLY A 110 -6.92 -7.00 0.40
C GLY A 110 -6.29 -6.18 -0.73
N ASN A 111 -5.24 -6.70 -1.38
CA ASN A 111 -4.59 -6.02 -2.50
C ASN A 111 -5.49 -5.93 -3.75
N VAL A 112 -6.28 -6.96 -4.04
CA VAL A 112 -7.25 -6.93 -5.15
C VAL A 112 -8.32 -5.88 -4.89
N LEU A 113 -8.87 -5.83 -3.66
CA LEU A 113 -9.84 -4.82 -3.27
C LEU A 113 -9.25 -3.41 -3.35
N LEU A 114 -8.01 -3.23 -2.88
CA LEU A 114 -7.31 -1.97 -2.99
C LEU A 114 -7.11 -1.57 -4.45
N GLY A 115 -6.68 -2.50 -5.31
CA GLY A 115 -6.51 -2.25 -6.74
C GLY A 115 -7.79 -1.81 -7.42
N PHE A 116 -8.91 -2.50 -7.15
CA PHE A 116 -10.21 -2.11 -7.69
C PHE A 116 -10.70 -0.78 -7.13
N GLY A 117 -10.54 -0.55 -5.82
CA GLY A 117 -10.93 0.70 -5.16
C GLY A 117 -10.16 1.90 -5.69
N LEU A 118 -8.83 1.77 -5.84
CA LEU A 118 -8.02 2.82 -6.43
C LEU A 118 -8.33 2.99 -7.92
N GLY A 119 -8.44 1.92 -8.71
CA GLY A 119 -8.72 2.01 -10.14
C GLY A 119 -10.09 2.61 -10.48
N SER A 120 -11.10 2.39 -9.63
CA SER A 120 -12.45 2.92 -9.84
C SER A 120 -12.66 4.34 -9.30
N MET A 121 -11.74 4.86 -8.47
CA MET A 121 -11.93 6.14 -7.78
C MET A 121 -12.05 7.33 -8.76
N GLY A 122 -11.32 7.30 -9.88
CA GLY A 122 -11.42 8.34 -10.92
C GLY A 122 -12.81 8.36 -11.56
N THR A 123 -13.33 7.20 -11.95
CA THR A 123 -14.69 7.05 -12.49
C THR A 123 -15.76 7.43 -11.45
N ILE A 124 -15.57 7.07 -10.18
CA ILE A 124 -16.46 7.48 -9.09
C ILE A 124 -16.44 9.01 -8.93
N GLY A 125 -15.28 9.65 -9.05
CA GLY A 125 -15.13 11.10 -9.05
C GLY A 125 -15.93 11.77 -10.17
N GLU A 126 -15.76 11.28 -11.40
CA GLU A 126 -16.48 11.77 -12.58
C GLU A 126 -18.00 11.67 -12.40
N ILE A 127 -18.50 10.52 -11.92
CA ILE A 127 -19.95 10.30 -11.67
C ILE A 127 -20.47 11.26 -10.59
N LEU A 128 -19.70 11.52 -9.54
CA LEU A 128 -20.08 12.41 -8.44
C LEU A 128 -19.86 13.90 -8.77
N GLY A 129 -19.28 14.23 -9.92
CA GLY A 129 -18.90 15.59 -10.29
C GLY A 129 -17.79 16.17 -9.39
N LEU A 130 -17.04 15.31 -8.71
CA LEU A 130 -15.94 15.69 -7.83
C LEU A 130 -14.61 15.36 -8.52
N PRO A 131 -13.60 16.24 -8.45
CA PRO A 131 -12.27 15.96 -9.03
C PRO A 131 -11.49 14.96 -8.16
N LEU A 132 -12.04 13.78 -7.89
CA LEU A 132 -11.40 12.76 -7.06
C LEU A 132 -10.23 12.16 -7.83
N ASP A 133 -9.02 12.54 -7.40
CA ASP A 133 -7.78 11.98 -7.91
C ASP A 133 -7.18 11.01 -6.88
N ILE A 134 -6.47 9.99 -7.36
CA ILE A 134 -5.88 8.97 -6.48
C ILE A 134 -4.42 9.32 -6.23
N ARG A 135 -4.13 9.83 -5.03
CA ARG A 135 -2.75 9.99 -4.56
C ARG A 135 -2.38 8.82 -3.67
N HIS A 136 -2.04 7.71 -4.29
CA HIS A 136 -1.42 6.57 -3.61
C HIS A 136 0.07 6.51 -3.94
N ILE A 137 0.93 6.20 -2.96
CA ILE A 137 2.39 6.23 -3.16
C ILE A 137 2.84 5.42 -4.37
N ALA A 138 2.25 4.25 -4.62
CA ALA A 138 2.64 3.41 -5.76
C ALA A 138 2.42 4.13 -7.10
N PHE A 139 1.26 4.77 -7.28
CA PHE A 139 0.96 5.56 -8.48
C PHE A 139 1.82 6.82 -8.55
N ALA A 140 1.96 7.55 -7.44
CA ALA A 140 2.79 8.75 -7.39
C ALA A 140 4.27 8.45 -7.72
N SER A 141 4.79 7.33 -7.23
CA SER A 141 6.16 6.87 -7.52
C SER A 141 6.34 6.45 -8.98
N ALA A 142 5.35 5.73 -9.53
CA ALA A 142 5.34 5.36 -10.94
C ALA A 142 5.30 6.61 -11.84
N GLN A 143 4.40 7.55 -11.55
CA GLN A 143 4.28 8.82 -12.29
C GLN A 143 5.58 9.62 -12.25
N PHE A 144 6.20 9.74 -11.07
CA PHE A 144 7.48 10.41 -10.91
C PHE A 144 8.58 9.74 -11.74
N GLY A 145 8.71 8.41 -11.66
CA GLY A 145 9.71 7.66 -12.43
C GLY A 145 9.49 7.75 -13.94
N THR A 146 8.25 7.59 -14.41
CA THR A 146 7.89 7.74 -15.83
C THR A 146 8.19 9.14 -16.32
N ALA A 147 7.86 10.19 -15.56
CA ALA A 147 8.13 11.55 -15.97
C ALA A 147 9.64 11.85 -16.07
N LEU A 148 10.46 11.31 -15.17
CA LEU A 148 11.91 11.43 -15.27
C LEU A 148 12.46 10.70 -16.49
N ASP A 149 11.97 9.49 -16.77
CA ASP A 149 12.42 8.68 -17.91
C ASP A 149 12.04 9.33 -19.25
N VAL A 150 10.79 9.79 -19.40
CA VAL A 150 10.29 10.47 -20.61
C VAL A 150 11.00 11.81 -20.86
N LEU A 151 11.43 12.50 -19.80
CA LEU A 151 12.18 13.75 -19.91
C LEU A 151 13.70 13.54 -20.01
N ASP A 152 14.16 12.30 -20.25
CA ASP A 152 15.58 11.94 -20.32
C ASP A 152 16.40 12.41 -19.10
N TYR A 153 15.77 12.46 -17.92
CA TYR A 153 16.35 13.00 -16.69
C TYR A 153 16.80 14.47 -16.79
N ARG A 154 16.37 15.20 -17.83
CA ARG A 154 16.66 16.63 -18.07
C ARG A 154 15.70 17.54 -17.31
N VAL A 155 15.55 17.28 -16.02
CA VAL A 155 14.66 18.03 -15.12
C VAL A 155 15.52 18.80 -14.12
N ALA A 156 15.15 20.06 -13.83
CA ALA A 156 15.87 20.88 -12.86
C ALA A 156 15.93 20.18 -11.48
N PRO A 157 17.09 20.10 -10.82
CA PRO A 157 17.24 19.38 -9.55
C PRO A 157 16.26 19.83 -8.45
N GLY A 158 15.91 21.11 -8.43
CA GLY A 158 14.90 21.65 -7.50
C GLY A 158 13.50 21.06 -7.73
N VAL A 159 13.11 20.84 -8.99
CA VAL A 159 11.82 20.21 -9.32
C VAL A 159 11.84 18.75 -8.90
N VAL A 160 12.92 18.03 -9.17
CA VAL A 160 13.09 16.63 -8.75
C VAL A 160 12.98 16.50 -7.22
N ALA A 161 13.66 17.38 -6.47
CA ALA A 161 13.63 17.36 -5.01
C ALA A 161 12.23 17.65 -4.45
N VAL A 162 11.55 18.67 -4.96
CA VAL A 162 10.20 19.06 -4.49
C VAL A 162 9.16 17.99 -4.82
N THR A 163 9.23 17.39 -6.01
CA THR A 163 8.30 16.33 -6.43
C THR A 163 8.56 15.02 -5.69
N ALA A 164 9.82 14.65 -5.45
CA ALA A 164 10.17 13.52 -4.59
C ALA A 164 9.65 13.71 -3.15
N LEU A 165 9.75 14.93 -2.60
CA LEU A 165 9.15 15.27 -1.31
C LEU A 165 7.62 15.12 -1.34
N GLY A 166 6.97 15.52 -2.44
CA GLY A 166 5.54 15.30 -2.66
C GLY A 166 5.15 13.83 -2.63
N VAL A 167 5.88 12.97 -3.36
CA VAL A 167 5.67 11.50 -3.34
C VAL A 167 5.85 10.93 -1.93
N ALA A 168 6.89 11.36 -1.22
CA ALA A 168 7.15 10.93 0.16
C ALA A 168 6.01 11.36 1.10
N LEU A 169 5.50 12.59 0.97
CA LEU A 169 4.38 13.09 1.76
C LEU A 169 3.09 12.32 1.48
N ILE A 170 2.81 12.02 0.21
CA ILE A 170 1.66 11.18 -0.18
C ILE A 170 1.75 9.82 0.52
N GLY A 171 2.90 9.17 0.46
CA GLY A 171 3.11 7.87 1.13
C GLY A 171 3.00 7.94 2.64
N LEU A 172 3.54 8.99 3.25
CA LEU A 172 3.40 9.24 4.68
C LEU A 172 1.93 9.38 5.08
N LEU A 173 1.14 10.15 4.32
CA LEU A 173 -0.28 10.33 4.58
C LEU A 173 -1.09 9.05 4.37
N ASN A 174 -0.83 8.30 3.28
CA ASN A 174 -1.46 6.99 3.07
C ASN A 174 -1.23 6.07 4.28
N PHE A 175 0.02 6.00 4.76
CA PHE A 175 0.40 5.20 5.92
C PHE A 175 -0.23 5.71 7.21
N LEU A 176 -0.09 7.00 7.54
CA LEU A 176 -0.57 7.57 8.81
C LEU A 176 -2.08 7.45 8.95
N VAL A 177 -2.84 7.75 7.90
CA VAL A 177 -4.30 7.62 7.94
C VAL A 177 -4.70 6.17 8.06
N SER A 178 -4.11 5.29 7.24
CA SER A 178 -4.46 3.88 7.26
C SER A 178 -4.16 3.23 8.61
N PHE A 179 -2.92 3.39 9.08
CA PHE A 179 -2.47 2.86 10.37
C PHE A 179 -3.22 3.50 11.54
N GLY A 180 -3.47 4.82 11.49
CA GLY A 180 -4.21 5.54 12.52
C GLY A 180 -5.63 4.99 12.70
N LEU A 181 -6.34 4.75 11.59
CA LEU A 181 -7.67 4.14 11.62
C LEU A 181 -7.62 2.68 12.09
N SER A 182 -6.66 1.88 11.61
CA SER A 182 -6.46 0.51 12.09
C SER A 182 -6.21 0.47 13.60
N LEU A 183 -5.36 1.35 14.10
CA LEU A 183 -5.05 1.44 15.52
C LEU A 183 -6.27 1.90 16.33
N ALA A 184 -7.01 2.91 15.85
CA ALA A 184 -8.23 3.37 16.50
C ALA A 184 -9.26 2.24 16.63
N VAL A 185 -9.52 1.49 15.56
CA VAL A 185 -10.43 0.34 15.58
C VAL A 185 -9.91 -0.78 16.49
N ALA A 186 -8.60 -1.04 16.50
CA ALA A 186 -8.02 -2.05 17.39
C ALA A 186 -8.16 -1.68 18.87
N LEU A 187 -7.97 -0.40 19.22
CA LEU A 187 -8.12 0.09 20.59
C LEU A 187 -9.58 0.08 21.05
N GLU A 188 -10.49 0.52 20.19
CA GLU A 188 -11.93 0.46 20.42
C GLU A 188 -12.39 -1.00 20.64
N SER A 189 -11.89 -1.95 19.86
CA SER A 189 -12.24 -3.38 19.99
C SER A 189 -11.87 -3.97 21.36
N ARG A 190 -10.90 -3.36 22.05
CA ARG A 190 -10.43 -3.77 23.38
C ARG A 190 -11.06 -2.97 24.52
N ARG A 191 -11.98 -2.04 24.22
CA ARG A 191 -12.62 -1.12 25.19
C ARG A 191 -11.62 -0.35 26.07
N VAL A 192 -10.46 0.00 25.50
CA VAL A 192 -9.42 0.74 26.22
C VAL A 192 -9.91 2.17 26.48
N THR A 193 -9.78 2.64 27.71
CA THR A 193 -10.29 3.96 28.12
C THR A 193 -9.48 5.07 27.44
N PHE A 194 -10.10 6.19 27.05
CA PHE A 194 -9.45 7.33 26.36
C PHE A 194 -8.13 7.83 26.99
N GLY A 195 -7.95 7.64 28.31
CA GLY A 195 -6.71 7.96 29.03
C GLY A 195 -5.52 7.04 28.67
N GLU A 196 -5.75 5.75 28.56
CA GLU A 196 -4.75 4.73 28.22
C GLU A 196 -4.38 4.82 26.72
N THR A 197 -5.34 5.21 25.87
CA THR A 197 -5.15 5.45 24.43
C THR A 197 -4.08 6.52 24.19
N ARG A 198 -4.11 7.63 24.95
CA ARG A 198 -3.15 8.74 24.80
C ARG A 198 -1.73 8.33 25.19
N GLU A 199 -1.59 7.55 26.26
CA GLU A 199 -0.30 7.04 26.73
C GLU A 199 0.29 6.02 25.75
N LEU A 200 -0.54 5.13 25.20
CA LEU A 200 -0.13 4.20 24.15
C LEU A 200 0.28 4.90 22.86
N VAL A 201 -0.48 5.92 22.42
CA VAL A 201 -0.14 6.74 21.25
C VAL A 201 1.14 7.54 21.51
N ALA A 202 1.33 8.10 22.71
CA ALA A 202 2.56 8.79 23.08
C ALA A 202 3.77 7.84 23.11
N HIS A 203 3.59 6.59 23.55
CA HIS A 203 4.63 5.55 23.49
C HIS A 203 4.91 5.09 22.05
N LEU A 204 3.90 4.92 21.21
CA LEU A 204 4.07 4.56 19.80
C LEU A 204 4.75 5.69 19.02
N LEU A 205 4.32 6.95 19.18
CA LEU A 205 4.96 8.13 18.60
C LEU A 205 6.38 8.31 19.16
N GLY A 206 6.58 8.11 20.46
CA GLY A 206 7.89 8.13 21.09
C GLY A 206 8.82 7.05 20.55
N ARG A 207 8.30 5.85 20.27
CA ARG A 207 9.06 4.73 19.67
C ARG A 207 9.36 4.98 18.19
N LEU A 208 8.40 5.53 17.44
CA LEU A 208 8.58 5.95 16.05
C LEU A 208 9.68 7.02 15.94
N TRP A 209 9.73 7.98 16.88
CA TRP A 209 10.75 9.03 16.90
C TRP A 209 12.13 8.53 17.38
N ARG A 210 12.15 7.63 18.37
CA ARG A 210 13.41 7.13 18.97
C ARG A 210 14.04 6.01 18.17
N ARG A 211 13.25 5.19 17.48
CA ARG A 211 13.70 4.02 16.71
C ARG A 211 12.84 3.79 15.46
N PRO A 212 12.91 4.69 14.47
CA PRO A 212 12.18 4.53 13.22
C PRO A 212 12.59 3.25 12.46
N LEU A 213 13.84 2.81 12.61
CA LEU A 213 14.38 1.64 11.90
C LEU A 213 13.85 0.29 12.43
N ASP A 214 13.42 0.20 13.70
CA ASP A 214 12.83 -1.03 14.29
C ASP A 214 11.46 -1.37 13.66
N TRP A 215 10.84 -0.40 12.96
CA TRP A 215 9.62 -0.62 12.18
C TRP A 215 9.89 -1.16 10.76
N PHE A 216 11.07 -0.89 10.22
CA PHE A 216 11.49 -1.38 8.90
C PHE A 216 12.25 -2.70 8.99
N PHE A 217 12.87 -3.00 10.13
CA PHE A 217 13.60 -4.22 10.39
C PHE A 217 13.07 -4.88 11.68
N PRO A 218 12.61 -6.14 11.62
CA PRO A 218 12.19 -6.82 12.83
C PRO A 218 13.35 -6.85 13.82
N PRO A 219 13.10 -6.58 15.13
CA PRO A 219 14.13 -6.73 16.13
C PRO A 219 14.64 -8.17 16.10
N ARG A 220 15.96 -8.34 16.09
CA ARG A 220 16.59 -9.66 16.19
C ARG A 220 16.06 -10.32 17.46
N GLU A 221 15.47 -11.51 17.34
CA GLU A 221 14.96 -12.27 18.47
C GLU A 221 16.04 -12.29 19.57
N PRO A 222 15.70 -11.94 20.82
CA PRO A 222 16.63 -12.16 21.91
C PRO A 222 16.95 -13.66 21.94
N ALA A 223 18.24 -13.98 21.90
CA ALA A 223 18.70 -15.36 22.00
C ALA A 223 18.05 -16.02 23.23
N PRO A 224 17.57 -17.27 23.13
CA PRO A 224 17.01 -17.96 24.29
C PRO A 224 18.08 -18.00 25.38
N GLU A 225 17.76 -17.42 26.53
CA GLU A 225 18.58 -17.54 27.74
C GLU A 225 18.62 -19.03 28.11
N GLY A 226 19.82 -19.60 28.08
CA GLY A 226 20.09 -21.00 28.41
C GLY A 226 20.18 -21.27 29.90
#